data_AF-A0AAW1J7W4-F1
#
_entry.id   AF-A0AAW1J7W4-F1
#
_cell.length_a   1.000
_cell.length_b   1.000
_cell.length_c   1.000
_cell.angle_alpha   90.00
_cell.angle_beta   90.00
_cell.angle_gamma   90.00
#
_symmetry.space_group_name_H-M   'P 1'
#
loop_
_entity.id
_entity.type
_entity.pdbx_description
1 polymer ?
#
loop_
_entity_poly.entity_id
_entity_poly.type
_entity_poly.pdbx_seq_one_letter_code
_entity_poly.pdbx_strand_id
1 'polypeptide(L)'
;MLCQIRTGRNTFRRGSTSLLARLGDDLQAGIPKKYAPTIGISVDHRRRNRSLEGLQANVQRLKTYKAKLVVLPRRSQKSKAGDSSPEELATATQVQGNFMPIQREQPTVEVVKVTDEMKSFNAYDKLRLERTNKRHQGARLKRTAEAEKEDKK
;
A
#
# COMPACT_ATOMS: atom_id res chain seq x y z
N MET A 1 2.35 7.61 5.25
CA MET A 1 3.38 6.81 5.95
C MET A 1 2.73 5.56 6.52
N LEU A 2 3.05 4.37 6.01
CA LEU A 2 2.83 3.15 6.80
C LEU A 2 3.73 3.26 8.03
N CYS A 3 3.14 3.16 9.22
CA CYS A 3 3.86 3.27 10.47
C CYS A 3 4.88 2.12 10.54
N GLN A 4 6.18 2.43 10.54
CA GLN A 4 7.28 1.45 10.49
C GLN A 4 7.46 0.65 11.80
N ILE A 5 6.51 0.72 12.72
CA ILE A 5 6.51 -0.09 13.94
C ILE A 5 6.11 -1.51 13.52
N ARG A 6 6.87 -2.55 13.94
CA ARG A 6 6.69 -3.95 13.50
C ARG A 6 5.24 -4.49 13.61
N THR A 7 4.43 -3.92 14.50
CA THR A 7 3.01 -4.24 14.75
C THR A 7 2.02 -3.37 13.97
N GLY A 8 2.47 -2.27 13.36
CA GLY A 8 1.63 -1.25 12.74
C GLY A 8 1.28 -1.47 11.26
N ARG A 9 1.58 -2.64 10.69
CA ARG A 9 1.30 -2.93 9.27
C ARG A 9 -0.20 -2.84 8.93
N ASN A 10 -1.07 -3.26 9.86
CA ASN A 10 -2.54 -3.15 9.69
C ASN A 10 -3.11 -1.82 10.18
N THR A 11 -2.32 -0.99 10.87
CA THR A 11 -2.75 0.36 11.24
C THR A 11 -2.31 1.32 10.14
N PHE A 12 -3.13 1.46 9.09
CA PHE A 12 -3.00 2.60 8.18
C PHE A 12 -3.25 3.86 9.03
N ARG A 13 -2.17 4.57 9.40
CA ARG A 13 -2.27 5.88 10.06
C ARG A 13 -3.04 6.77 9.10
N ARG A 14 -4.13 7.35 9.60
CA ARG A 14 -4.87 8.44 8.94
C ARG A 14 -3.91 9.64 8.84
N GLY A 15 -2.95 9.59 7.93
CA GLY A 15 -2.27 10.79 7.49
C GLY A 15 -3.32 11.59 6.74
N SER A 16 -3.90 12.58 7.44
CA SER A 16 -4.62 13.74 6.91
C SER A 16 -5.10 13.58 5.46
N THR A 17 -6.29 13.00 5.29
CA THR A 17 -7.30 13.30 4.23
C THR A 17 -6.83 13.66 2.81
N SER A 18 -5.63 13.28 2.40
CA SER A 18 -5.04 13.57 1.09
C SER A 18 -4.67 12.23 0.47
N LEU A 19 -5.10 12.03 -0.77
CA LEU A 19 -4.57 10.96 -1.63
C LEU A 19 -3.10 11.29 -1.88
N LEU A 20 -2.25 10.87 -0.95
CA LEU A 20 -0.81 11.08 -0.96
C LEU A 20 -0.17 9.99 -1.82
N ALA A 21 -0.19 10.22 -3.13
CA ALA A 21 0.31 9.31 -4.14
C ALA A 21 1.81 9.51 -4.36
N ARG A 22 2.51 8.43 -4.71
CA ARG A 22 3.90 8.50 -5.17
C ARG A 22 3.90 8.57 -6.69
N LEU A 23 4.91 9.24 -7.25
CA LEU A 23 5.17 9.29 -8.69
C LEU A 23 5.06 7.95 -9.45
N GLY A 24 5.45 6.83 -8.83
CA GLY A 24 5.36 5.50 -9.46
C GLY A 24 3.92 4.98 -9.54
N ASP A 25 3.11 5.32 -8.55
CA ASP A 25 1.71 4.90 -8.45
C ASP A 25 0.89 5.67 -9.51
N ASP A 26 1.17 6.97 -9.69
CA ASP A 26 0.52 7.84 -10.68
C ASP A 26 0.82 7.40 -12.11
N LEU A 27 2.08 7.05 -12.40
CA LEU A 27 2.49 6.60 -13.72
C LEU A 27 1.78 5.29 -14.10
N GLN A 28 1.67 4.34 -13.17
CA GLN A 28 0.98 3.07 -13.40
C GLN A 28 -0.55 3.21 -13.44
N ALA A 29 -1.10 4.26 -12.81
CA ALA A 29 -2.50 4.64 -12.91
C ALA A 29 -2.83 5.43 -14.19
N GLY A 30 -1.83 5.80 -15.00
CA GLY A 30 -2.02 6.61 -16.21
C GLY A 30 -2.36 8.07 -15.91
N ILE A 31 -1.83 8.61 -14.81
CA ILE A 31 -1.97 10.01 -14.40
C ILE A 31 -0.59 10.66 -14.48
N PRO A 32 -0.39 11.68 -15.34
CA PRO A 32 0.89 12.37 -15.39
C PRO A 32 1.13 13.17 -14.11
N LYS A 33 2.38 13.14 -13.61
CA LYS A 33 2.79 13.77 -12.34
C LYS A 33 2.44 15.26 -12.20
N LYS A 34 2.46 16.00 -13.31
CA LYS A 34 2.13 17.45 -13.34
C LYS A 34 0.62 17.70 -13.33
N TYR A 35 -0.16 16.72 -13.78
CA TYR A 35 -1.61 16.81 -13.86
C TYR A 35 -2.27 16.38 -12.55
N ALA A 36 -1.69 15.42 -11.81
CA ALA A 36 -2.22 14.95 -10.52
C ALA A 36 -2.60 16.09 -9.54
N PRO A 37 -1.77 17.13 -9.29
CA PRO A 37 -2.13 18.24 -8.41
C PRO A 37 -3.35 19.05 -8.88
N THR A 38 -3.58 19.16 -10.19
CA THR A 38 -4.72 19.90 -10.74
C THR A 38 -6.06 19.22 -10.48
N ILE A 39 -6.04 17.90 -10.26
CA ILE A 39 -7.22 17.09 -9.96
C ILE A 39 -7.40 16.91 -8.43
N GLY A 40 -6.55 17.55 -7.61
CA GLY A 40 -6.59 17.42 -6.15
C GLY A 40 -5.92 16.15 -5.60
N ILE A 41 -5.03 15.51 -6.39
CA ILE A 41 -4.20 14.41 -5.90
C ILE A 41 -2.86 14.98 -5.43
N SER A 42 -2.48 14.71 -4.17
CA SER A 42 -1.23 15.18 -3.60
C SER A 42 -0.09 14.22 -3.93
N VAL A 43 0.96 14.71 -4.61
CA VAL A 43 2.10 13.88 -5.04
C VAL A 43 3.29 14.05 -4.09
N ASP A 44 3.72 12.98 -3.44
CA ASP A 44 4.96 12.94 -2.62
C ASP A 44 6.07 12.14 -3.30
N HIS A 45 7.15 12.84 -3.60
CA HIS A 45 8.30 12.36 -4.33
C HIS A 45 9.26 11.56 -3.44
N ARG A 46 9.19 11.76 -2.12
CA ARG A 46 10.13 11.16 -1.14
C ARG A 46 9.70 9.76 -0.72
N ARG A 47 8.40 9.46 -0.78
CA ARG A 47 7.87 8.15 -0.42
C ARG A 47 8.44 7.07 -1.34
N ARG A 48 8.78 5.90 -0.79
CA ARG A 48 9.14 4.69 -1.56
C ARG A 48 8.33 3.50 -1.05
N ASN A 49 7.68 2.78 -1.96
CA ASN A 49 6.97 1.55 -1.62
C ASN A 49 7.98 0.41 -1.59
N ARG A 50 7.89 -0.44 -0.55
CA ARG A 50 8.76 -1.62 -0.37
C ARG A 50 8.05 -2.93 -0.78
N SER A 51 6.72 -2.92 -0.86
CA SER A 51 5.89 -4.07 -1.23
C SER A 51 5.09 -3.78 -2.50
N LEU A 52 4.84 -4.84 -3.28
CA LEU A 52 4.03 -4.77 -4.50
C LEU A 52 2.53 -4.68 -4.18
N GLU A 53 2.07 -5.37 -3.14
CA GLU A 53 0.67 -5.34 -2.68
C GLU A 53 0.19 -3.90 -2.40
N GLY A 54 1.01 -3.11 -1.69
CA GLY A 54 0.69 -1.73 -1.37
C GLY A 54 0.67 -0.81 -2.61
N LEU A 55 1.51 -1.11 -3.61
CA LEU A 55 1.50 -0.40 -4.89
C LEU A 55 0.21 -0.70 -5.68
N GLN A 56 -0.16 -1.97 -5.79
CA GLN A 56 -1.36 -2.40 -6.50
C GLN A 56 -2.65 -1.83 -5.89
N ALA A 57 -2.78 -1.87 -4.56
CA ALA A 57 -3.91 -1.28 -3.86
C ALA A 57 -4.03 0.23 -4.10
N ASN A 58 -2.91 0.97 -4.11
CA ASN A 58 -2.91 2.39 -4.42
C ASN A 58 -3.29 2.67 -5.88
N VAL A 59 -2.77 1.89 -6.82
CA VAL A 59 -3.08 2.04 -8.25
C VAL A 59 -4.57 1.80 -8.49
N GLN A 60 -5.14 0.76 -7.89
CA GLN A 60 -6.58 0.49 -7.93
C GLN A 60 -7.37 1.68 -7.35
N ARG A 61 -6.96 2.20 -6.19
CA ARG A 61 -7.58 3.38 -5.57
C ARG A 61 -7.53 4.62 -6.48
N LEU A 62 -6.41 4.90 -7.12
CA LEU A 62 -6.26 6.03 -8.05
C LEU A 62 -7.15 5.87 -9.30
N LYS A 63 -7.27 4.65 -9.83
CA LYS A 63 -8.19 4.36 -10.94
C LYS A 63 -9.65 4.57 -10.54
N THR A 64 -10.05 4.10 -9.35
CA THR A 64 -11.41 4.33 -8.84
C THR A 64 -11.70 5.81 -8.57
N TYR A 65 -10.70 6.58 -8.11
CA TYR A 65 -10.81 8.03 -7.96
C TYR A 65 -11.06 8.70 -9.31
N LYS A 66 -10.24 8.38 -10.31
CA LYS A 66 -10.35 8.94 -11.66
C LYS A 66 -11.71 8.63 -12.31
N ALA A 67 -12.24 7.43 -12.10
CA ALA A 67 -13.55 7.04 -12.64
C ALA A 67 -14.73 7.77 -11.97
N LYS A 68 -14.59 8.20 -10.71
CA LYS A 68 -15.63 8.92 -9.96
C LYS A 68 -15.52 10.44 -10.07
N LEU A 69 -14.41 10.92 -10.61
CA LEU A 69 -14.11 12.33 -10.70
C LEU A 69 -14.80 12.92 -11.93
N VAL A 70 -15.63 13.93 -11.69
CA VAL A 70 -16.25 14.75 -12.74
C VAL A 70 -15.39 16.01 -12.94
N VAL A 71 -14.85 16.22 -14.14
CA VAL A 71 -14.03 17.40 -14.45
C VAL A 71 -14.87 18.43 -15.19
N LEU A 72 -15.06 19.58 -14.54
CA LEU A 72 -15.77 20.71 -15.12
C LEU A 72 -14.88 21.45 -16.13
N PRO A 73 -15.41 21.80 -17.32
CA PRO A 73 -14.68 22.61 -18.27
C PRO A 73 -14.45 24.01 -17.68
N ARG A 74 -13.23 24.52 -17.80
CA ARG A 74 -12.87 25.87 -17.30
C ARG A 74 -13.71 26.98 -17.94
N ARG A 75 -14.21 26.75 -19.15
CA ARG A 75 -15.15 27.62 -19.85
C ARG A 75 -16.30 26.75 -20.37
N SER A 76 -17.53 27.06 -19.97
CA SER A 76 -18.74 26.25 -20.22
C SER A 76 -18.97 25.83 -21.68
N GLN A 77 -18.51 26.64 -22.63
CA GLN A 77 -18.71 26.43 -24.08
C GLN A 77 -17.48 25.84 -24.79
N LYS A 78 -16.39 25.57 -24.07
CA LYS A 78 -15.14 25.02 -24.66
C LYS A 78 -14.64 23.85 -23.82
N SER A 79 -15.24 22.68 -24.01
CA SER A 79 -14.75 21.42 -23.47
C SER A 79 -13.45 21.02 -24.17
N LYS A 80 -12.44 20.65 -23.39
CA LYS A 80 -11.15 20.11 -23.82
C LYS A 80 -11.09 18.61 -23.60
N ALA A 81 -10.08 17.97 -24.18
CA ALA A 81 -9.80 16.56 -23.92
C ALA A 81 -9.52 16.33 -22.43
N GLY A 82 -10.44 15.64 -21.74
CA GLY A 82 -10.38 15.37 -20.31
C GLY A 82 -11.51 15.98 -19.48
N ASP A 83 -12.39 16.78 -20.08
CA ASP A 83 -13.61 17.28 -19.43
C ASP A 83 -14.75 16.24 -19.50
N SER A 84 -15.64 16.26 -18.51
CA SER A 84 -16.80 15.36 -18.41
C SER A 84 -17.90 15.70 -19.42
N SER A 85 -18.73 14.71 -19.75
CA SER A 85 -19.87 14.89 -20.65
C SER A 85 -20.92 15.82 -20.03
N PRO A 86 -21.71 16.55 -20.83
CA PRO A 86 -22.71 17.48 -20.30
C PRO A 86 -23.77 16.78 -19.41
N GLU A 87 -24.00 15.48 -19.60
CA GLU A 87 -24.91 14.66 -18.79
C GLU A 87 -24.36 14.42 -17.36
N GLU A 88 -23.07 14.15 -17.24
CA GLU A 88 -22.38 14.01 -15.94
C GLU A 88 -22.32 15.36 -15.20
N LEU A 89 -22.19 16.47 -15.94
CA LEU A 89 -22.16 17.80 -15.36
C LEU A 89 -23.49 18.20 -14.71
N ALA A 90 -24.62 17.85 -15.33
CA ALA A 90 -25.94 18.17 -14.80
C ALA A 90 -26.26 17.39 -13.51
N THR A 91 -25.70 16.18 -13.37
CA THR A 91 -25.88 15.31 -12.21
C THR A 91 -24.84 15.56 -11.11
N ALA A 92 -23.84 16.40 -11.39
CA ALA A 92 -22.71 16.63 -10.49
C ALA A 92 -23.18 17.31 -9.19
N THR A 93 -23.03 16.60 -8.08
CA THR A 93 -23.30 17.11 -6.74
C THR A 93 -22.04 17.06 -5.89
N GLN A 94 -21.90 18.01 -4.97
CA GLN A 94 -20.77 18.01 -4.03
C GLN A 94 -20.98 16.90 -3.00
N VAL A 95 -20.05 15.94 -2.95
CA VAL A 95 -20.01 14.95 -1.87
C VAL A 95 -19.56 15.64 -0.59
N GLN A 96 -20.42 15.68 0.42
CA GLN A 96 -20.06 16.19 1.75
C GLN A 96 -19.48 15.06 2.61
N GLY A 97 -18.31 15.29 3.19
CA GLY A 97 -17.62 14.34 4.08
C GLY A 97 -16.35 13.72 3.48
N ASN A 98 -15.86 12.65 4.11
CA ASN A 98 -14.60 12.01 3.72
C ASN A 98 -14.76 11.20 2.43
N PHE A 99 -14.06 11.63 1.38
CA PHE A 99 -14.06 10.92 0.10
C PHE A 99 -13.24 9.62 0.14
N MET A 100 -13.88 8.49 -0.16
CA MET A 100 -13.31 7.13 -0.15
C MET A 100 -12.54 6.78 1.14
N PRO A 101 -13.25 6.53 2.25
CA PRO A 101 -12.59 6.06 3.48
C PRO A 101 -11.89 4.73 3.22
N ILE A 102 -10.71 4.55 3.81
CA ILE A 102 -9.99 3.28 3.75
C ILE A 102 -10.72 2.32 4.67
N GLN A 103 -11.42 1.36 4.09
CA GLN A 103 -12.02 0.25 4.82
C GLN A 103 -10.90 -0.72 5.22
N ARG A 104 -10.93 -1.15 6.47
CA ARG A 104 -10.05 -2.20 6.97
C ARG A 104 -10.83 -3.49 6.87
N GLU A 105 -10.57 -4.24 5.81
CA GLU A 105 -11.08 -5.59 5.69
C GLU A 105 -10.54 -6.40 6.87
N GLN A 106 -11.44 -6.87 7.72
CA GLN A 106 -11.09 -7.83 8.74
C GLN A 106 -10.94 -9.18 8.03
N PRO A 107 -9.80 -9.87 8.17
CA PRO A 107 -9.67 -11.20 7.59
C PRO A 107 -10.75 -12.09 8.19
N THR A 108 -11.61 -12.65 7.35
CA THR A 108 -12.61 -13.63 7.76
C THR A 108 -11.89 -14.91 8.15
N VAL A 109 -11.99 -15.29 9.43
CA VAL A 109 -11.42 -16.55 9.90
C VAL A 109 -12.42 -17.65 9.58
N GLU A 110 -12.10 -18.47 8.59
CA GLU A 110 -12.83 -19.72 8.36
C GLU A 110 -12.46 -20.73 9.44
N VAL A 111 -13.47 -21.30 10.11
CA VAL A 111 -13.25 -22.32 11.14
C VAL A 111 -13.00 -23.65 10.45
N VAL A 112 -11.73 -23.93 10.17
CA VAL A 112 -11.28 -25.19 9.57
C VAL A 112 -11.09 -26.25 10.67
N LYS A 113 -11.37 -27.51 10.35
CA LYS A 113 -11.06 -28.65 11.25
C LYS A 113 -9.55 -28.73 11.49
N VAL A 114 -9.16 -28.91 12.75
CA VAL A 114 -7.74 -29.01 13.13
C VAL A 114 -7.15 -30.30 12.58
N THR A 115 -6.18 -30.18 11.67
CA THR A 115 -5.42 -31.32 11.14
C THR A 115 -4.43 -31.84 12.16
N ASP A 116 -4.01 -33.10 12.04
CA ASP A 116 -3.09 -33.71 13.02
C ASP A 116 -1.68 -33.07 12.98
N GLU A 117 -1.28 -32.54 11.83
CA GLU A 117 -0.08 -31.71 11.70
C GLU A 117 -0.14 -30.46 12.60
N MET A 118 -1.29 -29.77 12.65
CA MET A 118 -1.48 -28.59 13.52
C MET A 118 -1.43 -28.95 15.01
N LYS A 119 -1.80 -30.19 15.39
CA LYS A 119 -1.73 -30.66 16.77
C LYS A 119 -0.31 -31.04 17.17
N SER A 120 0.44 -31.67 16.26
CA SER A 120 1.86 -32.02 16.49
C SER A 120 2.79 -30.79 16.49
N PHE A 121 2.30 -29.64 16.03
CA PHE A 121 3.10 -28.44 15.91
C PHE A 121 3.27 -27.73 17.25
N ASN A 122 4.46 -27.86 17.85
CA ASN A 122 4.84 -27.14 19.06
C ASN A 122 5.15 -25.65 18.75
N ALA A 123 4.10 -24.83 18.73
CA ALA A 123 4.21 -23.39 18.42
C ALA A 123 5.16 -22.63 19.36
N TYR A 124 5.15 -22.95 20.66
CA TYR A 124 6.01 -22.31 21.65
C TYR A 124 7.50 -22.55 21.38
N ASP A 125 7.87 -23.81 21.12
CA ASP A 125 9.26 -24.19 20.87
C ASP A 125 9.80 -23.55 19.60
N LYS A 126 9.00 -23.55 18.52
CA LYS A 126 9.39 -22.89 17.27
C LYS A 126 9.65 -21.39 17.47
N LEU A 127 8.76 -20.68 18.18
CA LEU A 127 8.95 -19.26 18.46
C LEU A 127 10.24 -19.00 19.24
N ARG A 128 10.62 -19.90 20.17
CA ARG A 128 11.86 -19.81 20.94
C ARG A 128 13.09 -20.12 20.08
N LEU A 129 13.02 -21.13 19.22
CA LEU A 129 14.08 -21.45 18.26
C LEU A 129 14.34 -20.29 17.29
N GLU A 130 13.30 -19.67 16.74
CA GLU A 130 13.44 -18.51 15.85
C GLU A 130 14.09 -17.30 16.53
N ARG A 131 13.76 -17.05 17.82
CA ARG A 131 14.43 -16.02 18.62
C ARG A 131 15.92 -16.33 18.80
N THR A 132 16.26 -17.58 19.09
CA THR A 132 17.64 -18.06 19.24
C THR A 132 18.41 -17.95 17.92
N ASN A 133 17.82 -18.37 16.80
CA ASN A 133 18.41 -18.25 15.46
C ASN A 133 18.73 -16.80 15.11
N LYS A 134 17.78 -15.88 15.35
CA LYS A 134 18.00 -14.44 15.14
C LYS A 134 19.10 -13.87 16.03
N ARG A 135 19.19 -14.31 17.30
CA ARG A 135 20.24 -13.88 18.24
C ARG A 135 21.63 -14.35 17.81
N HIS A 136 21.74 -15.60 17.35
CA HIS A 136 23.04 -16.22 17.04
C HIS A 136 23.43 -16.13 15.56
N GLN A 137 22.64 -15.49 14.70
CA GLN A 137 22.93 -15.35 13.27
C GLN A 137 24.31 -14.75 13.01
N GLY A 138 24.68 -13.66 13.68
CA GLY A 138 25.98 -13.01 13.50
C GLY A 138 27.15 -13.89 13.98
N ALA A 139 26.99 -14.57 15.11
CA ALA A 139 28.02 -15.48 15.63
C ALA A 139 28.22 -16.70 14.72
N ARG A 140 27.14 -17.23 14.14
CA ARG A 140 27.21 -18.33 13.17
C ARG A 140 27.91 -17.91 11.88
N LEU A 141 27.54 -16.76 11.31
CA LEU A 141 28.19 -16.21 10.11
C LEU A 141 29.69 -15.94 10.31
N LYS A 142 30.07 -15.48 11.52
CA LYS A 142 31.48 -15.30 11.87
C LYS A 142 32.23 -16.65 11.91
N ARG A 143 31.67 -17.67 12.58
CA ARG A 143 32.28 -19.01 12.65
C ARG A 143 32.38 -19.68 11.29
N THR A 144 31.36 -19.57 10.44
CA THR A 144 31.41 -20.13 9.08
C THR A 144 32.48 -19.42 8.25
N ALA A 145 32.59 -18.09 8.36
CA ALA A 145 33.62 -17.33 7.65
C ALA A 145 35.05 -17.56 8.18
N GLU A 146 35.21 -17.99 9.44
CA GLU A 146 36.50 -18.39 10.02
C GLU A 146 36.88 -19.80 9.56
N ALA A 147 35.95 -20.77 9.62
CA ALA A 147 36.16 -22.13 9.10
C ALA A 147 36.50 -22.12 7.59
N GLU A 148 35.77 -21.36 6.77
CA GLU A 148 36.06 -21.24 5.33
C GLU A 148 37.42 -20.59 5.01
N LYS A 149 38.02 -19.86 5.96
CA LYS A 149 39.38 -19.31 5.81
C LYS A 149 40.45 -20.30 6.24
N GLU A 150 40.15 -21.15 7.22
CA GLU A 150 41.02 -22.23 7.65
C GLU A 150 41.06 -23.35 6.61
N ASP A 151 39.93 -23.69 5.99
CA ASP A 151 39.84 -24.71 4.93
C ASP A 151 40.49 -24.28 3.60
N LYS A 152 40.72 -22.97 3.41
CA LYS A 152 41.38 -22.40 2.22
C LYS A 152 42.87 -22.16 2.40
N LYS A 153 43.41 -22.46 3.58
CA LYS A 153 44.83 -22.31 3.91
C LYS A 153 45.51 -23.68 3.90
#